data_AF-A0A8T3TXP4-F1
#
_entry.id   AF-A0A8T3TXP4-F1
#
_cell.length_a   1.000
_cell.length_b   1.000
_cell.length_c   1.000
_cell.angle_alpha   90.00
_cell.angle_beta   90.00
_cell.angle_gamma   90.00
#
_symmetry.space_group_name_H-M   'P 1'
#
loop_
_entity.id
_entity.type
_entity.pdbx_description
1 polymer ?
#
loop_
_entity_poly.entity_id
_entity_poly.type
_entity_poly.pdbx_seq_one_letter_code
_entity_poly.pdbx_strand_id
1 'polypeptide(L)'
;MRRALGCLAITALLVSACAAEPTPPPMPSGTLAESPSPEATLAPTSVPSLTAEPSPSASPEPPLSLDLPTESDARIVNVSVAPEVAADGDGEILVTVTSAADERIDELVLRWPTELNDTLFLAPFSPTDDRIREGGPPLVQAWTKWVIGPGEQDEPDGTVSLGYGPLLDGATLEIRLFVTRNAPGPVAFDLQVLSKNNVLTLDDGEPAEIRVEVP
;
A
#
# COMPACT_ATOMS: atom_id res chain seq x y z
N MET A 1 -13.80 -12.17 -57.30
CA MET A 1 -12.36 -12.49 -57.49
C MET A 1 -11.60 -11.22 -57.84
N ARG A 2 -10.78 -10.70 -56.93
CA ARG A 2 -9.59 -9.83 -57.17
C ARG A 2 -8.79 -9.79 -55.86
N ARG A 3 -7.50 -10.11 -55.96
CA ARG A 3 -6.51 -10.31 -54.88
C ARG A 3 -5.76 -9.01 -54.56
N ALA A 4 -5.30 -8.87 -53.31
CA ALA A 4 -4.02 -8.30 -52.85
C ALA A 4 -4.05 -8.40 -51.31
N LEU A 5 -3.38 -9.31 -50.59
CA LEU A 5 -1.95 -9.64 -50.48
C LEU A 5 -1.02 -8.42 -50.53
N GLY A 6 -0.72 -7.87 -49.35
CA GLY A 6 0.36 -6.91 -49.11
C GLY A 6 1.15 -7.35 -47.87
N CYS A 7 2.36 -7.84 -48.12
CA CYS A 7 3.38 -8.23 -47.14
C CYS A 7 4.19 -7.03 -46.62
N LEU A 8 4.96 -7.30 -45.56
CA LEU A 8 6.19 -6.62 -45.10
C LEU A 8 5.98 -5.29 -44.33
N ALA A 9 6.75 -4.95 -43.29
CA ALA A 9 7.93 -5.55 -42.69
C ALA A 9 8.09 -5.10 -41.23
N ILE A 10 8.66 -5.99 -40.44
CA ILE A 10 9.17 -5.80 -39.07
C ILE A 10 10.32 -4.78 -39.11
N THR A 11 10.35 -3.82 -38.19
CA THR A 11 11.58 -3.11 -37.83
C THR A 11 11.67 -3.01 -36.31
N ALA A 12 12.47 -3.89 -35.72
CA ALA A 12 12.88 -3.83 -34.33
C ALA A 12 14.11 -2.91 -34.23
N LEU A 13 14.04 -1.89 -33.38
CA LEU A 13 15.18 -1.04 -33.03
C LEU A 13 15.46 -1.21 -31.53
N LEU A 14 16.43 -2.09 -31.24
CA LEU A 14 17.10 -2.22 -29.97
C LEU A 14 18.18 -1.13 -29.89
N VAL A 15 18.09 -0.25 -28.90
CA VAL A 15 19.23 0.62 -28.52
C VAL A 15 19.53 0.40 -27.04
N SER A 16 20.67 -0.27 -26.86
CA SER A 16 21.45 -0.49 -25.65
C SER A 16 21.99 0.82 -25.09
N ALA A 17 21.92 1.01 -23.77
CA ALA A 17 22.77 1.97 -23.06
C ALA A 17 23.14 1.43 -21.66
N CYS A 18 24.40 1.64 -21.33
CA CYS A 18 25.21 0.89 -20.38
C CYS A 18 24.84 1.06 -18.91
N ALA A 19 25.00 -0.03 -18.17
CA ALA A 19 25.12 -0.05 -16.72
C ALA A 19 26.40 0.68 -16.26
N ALA A 20 26.27 1.45 -15.18
CA ALA A 20 27.39 1.90 -14.38
C ALA A 20 27.27 1.24 -12.99
N GLU A 21 28.28 0.46 -12.64
CA GLU A 21 28.41 -0.27 -11.36
C GLU A 21 28.75 0.70 -10.20
N PRO A 22 28.23 0.48 -8.98
CA PRO A 22 28.44 1.38 -7.85
C PRO A 22 29.81 1.18 -7.19
N THR A 23 30.44 2.28 -6.78
CA THR A 23 31.66 2.29 -5.94
C THR A 23 31.27 2.40 -4.47
N PRO A 24 31.63 1.47 -3.58
CA PRO A 24 31.41 1.60 -2.14
C PRO A 24 32.57 2.34 -1.44
N PRO A 25 32.31 3.34 -0.57
CA PRO A 25 33.30 3.86 0.37
C PRO A 25 33.30 3.12 1.73
N PRO A 26 34.40 3.22 2.52
CA PRO A 26 34.86 2.20 3.47
C PRO A 26 34.29 2.29 4.90
N MET A 27 34.29 1.16 5.61
CA MET A 27 34.05 1.05 7.06
C MET A 27 35.24 1.53 7.90
N PRO A 28 34.99 2.17 9.06
CA PRO A 28 35.87 2.08 10.24
C PRO A 28 35.22 1.21 11.33
N SER A 29 35.82 0.07 11.63
CA SER A 29 36.71 -0.18 12.78
C SER A 29 36.01 -0.21 14.14
N GLY A 30 35.99 -1.41 14.72
CA GLY A 30 35.48 -1.66 16.06
C GLY A 30 36.39 -1.13 17.17
N THR A 31 35.85 -1.19 18.39
CA THR A 31 36.63 -1.17 19.62
C THR A 31 35.93 -2.09 20.61
N LEU A 32 36.55 -3.24 20.85
CA LEU A 32 36.32 -4.06 22.03
C LEU A 32 36.91 -3.33 23.23
N ALA A 33 36.16 -3.24 24.33
CA ALA A 33 36.69 -2.88 25.63
C ALA A 33 36.29 -3.95 26.65
N GLU A 34 37.30 -4.34 27.43
CA GLU A 34 37.39 -5.51 28.29
C GLU A 34 36.56 -5.47 29.58
N SER A 35 36.46 -6.68 30.13
CA SER A 35 35.98 -7.14 31.44
C SER A 35 36.54 -6.37 32.66
N PRO A 36 35.90 -6.49 33.84
CA PRO A 36 36.44 -7.47 34.78
C PRO A 36 35.41 -8.34 35.53
N SER A 37 35.89 -9.55 35.83
CA SER A 37 35.31 -10.58 36.71
C SER A 37 35.34 -10.18 38.20
N PRO A 38 34.49 -10.82 39.03
CA PRO A 38 35.06 -11.51 40.20
C PRO A 38 34.46 -12.91 40.47
N GLU A 39 35.36 -13.87 40.77
CA GLU A 39 35.15 -15.10 41.57
C GLU A 39 34.68 -14.73 42.99
N ALA A 40 34.01 -15.54 43.83
CA ALA A 40 33.50 -16.91 43.84
C ALA A 40 32.58 -17.05 45.09
N THR A 41 31.78 -18.13 45.20
CA THR A 41 31.57 -18.96 46.43
C THR A 41 30.17 -19.61 46.54
N LEU A 42 30.15 -20.93 46.32
CA LEU A 42 29.41 -22.05 46.97
C LEU A 42 27.85 -22.17 46.93
N ALA A 43 27.44 -23.40 46.57
CA ALA A 43 26.12 -24.07 46.53
C ALA A 43 25.45 -24.25 47.93
N PRO A 44 24.18 -24.73 48.13
CA PRO A 44 23.38 -25.59 47.24
C PRO A 44 21.84 -25.33 47.10
N THR A 45 21.30 -25.97 46.06
CA THR A 45 19.94 -26.51 45.88
C THR A 45 18.74 -25.78 46.50
N SER A 46 17.96 -25.11 45.63
CA SER A 46 16.51 -24.98 45.76
C SER A 46 15.93 -25.00 44.35
N VAL A 47 15.19 -26.05 44.00
CA VAL A 47 14.42 -26.09 42.74
C VAL A 47 13.21 -25.19 42.94
N PRO A 48 13.03 -24.09 42.19
CA PRO A 48 11.74 -23.43 42.18
C PRO A 48 10.81 -24.25 41.29
N SER A 49 9.61 -24.52 41.80
CA SER A 49 8.49 -25.01 41.00
C SER A 49 8.40 -24.24 39.69
N LEU A 50 8.22 -24.98 38.59
CA LEU A 50 7.77 -24.47 37.31
C LEU A 50 6.38 -23.86 37.51
N THR A 51 6.33 -22.61 37.95
CA THR A 51 5.19 -21.73 37.69
C THR A 51 5.23 -21.49 36.19
N ALA A 52 4.25 -22.04 35.47
CA ALA A 52 4.07 -21.78 34.05
C ALA A 52 4.20 -20.26 33.82
N GLU A 53 5.12 -19.86 32.94
CA GLU A 53 5.12 -18.51 32.39
C GLU A 53 3.69 -18.24 31.87
N PRO A 54 3.08 -17.10 32.21
CA PRO A 54 1.92 -16.67 31.47
C PRO A 54 2.36 -16.54 30.02
N SER A 55 1.81 -17.41 29.16
CA SER A 55 1.89 -17.28 27.71
C SER A 55 1.64 -15.80 27.36
N PRO A 56 2.46 -15.15 26.54
CA PRO A 56 2.22 -13.76 26.17
C PRO A 56 0.80 -13.70 25.62
N SER A 57 -0.07 -13.00 26.33
CA SER A 57 -1.40 -12.66 25.82
C SER A 57 -1.12 -11.81 24.60
N ALA A 58 -1.37 -12.34 23.40
CA ALA A 58 -1.34 -11.55 22.19
C ALA A 58 -2.19 -10.30 22.48
N SER A 59 -1.54 -9.13 22.48
CA SER A 59 -2.31 -7.89 22.44
C SER A 59 -3.13 -7.99 21.16
N PRO A 60 -4.45 -7.75 21.19
CA PRO A 60 -5.21 -7.67 19.96
C PRO A 60 -4.50 -6.67 19.04
N GLU A 61 -4.27 -7.11 17.81
CA GLU A 61 -3.67 -6.27 16.77
C GLU A 61 -4.53 -5.00 16.68
N PRO A 62 -3.93 -3.80 16.71
CA PRO A 62 -4.70 -2.58 16.59
C PRO A 62 -5.48 -2.63 15.27
N PRO A 63 -6.74 -2.20 15.25
CA PRO A 63 -7.50 -2.16 14.01
C PRO A 63 -6.78 -1.21 13.05
N LEU A 64 -6.34 -1.75 11.91
CA LEU A 64 -5.79 -0.98 10.79
C LEU A 64 -6.91 -0.29 10.00
N SER A 65 -7.84 0.32 10.72
CA SER A 65 -9.04 0.94 10.16
C SER A 65 -8.76 2.37 9.73
N LEU A 66 -9.33 2.76 8.60
CA LEU A 66 -9.26 4.13 8.12
C LEU A 66 -10.33 4.99 8.82
N ASP A 67 -9.98 6.24 9.13
CA ASP A 67 -10.99 7.21 9.53
C ASP A 67 -11.87 7.56 8.33
N LEU A 68 -13.18 7.41 8.48
CA LEU A 68 -14.16 7.79 7.47
C LEU A 68 -14.37 9.31 7.46
N PRO A 69 -14.57 9.92 6.26
CA PRO A 69 -15.14 11.25 6.18
C PRO A 69 -16.48 11.33 6.92
N THR A 70 -16.76 12.48 7.52
CA THR A 70 -18.04 12.72 8.22
C THR A 70 -19.23 12.90 7.27
N GLU A 71 -18.96 13.17 5.98
CA GLU A 71 -19.97 13.36 4.94
C GLU A 71 -19.96 12.19 3.96
N SER A 72 -21.16 11.75 3.57
CA SER A 72 -21.37 10.73 2.55
C SER A 72 -21.98 11.32 1.28
N ASP A 73 -21.71 10.66 0.17
CA ASP A 73 -22.26 10.94 -1.15
C ASP A 73 -23.22 9.83 -1.53
N ALA A 74 -24.48 10.17 -1.78
CA ALA A 74 -25.54 9.22 -2.02
C ALA A 74 -25.46 8.49 -3.39
N ARG A 75 -24.46 8.81 -4.23
CA ARG A 75 -24.24 8.09 -5.48
C ARG A 75 -23.77 6.67 -5.17
N ILE A 76 -24.51 5.71 -5.72
CA ILE A 76 -24.32 4.28 -5.43
C ILE A 76 -23.25 3.67 -6.32
N VAL A 77 -22.35 2.89 -5.73
CA VAL A 77 -21.33 2.10 -6.42
C VAL A 77 -21.32 0.67 -5.93
N ASN A 78 -20.94 -0.23 -6.83
CA ASN A 78 -20.53 -1.58 -6.48
C ASN A 78 -19.01 -1.66 -6.54
N VAL A 79 -18.39 -2.11 -5.45
CA VAL A 79 -16.94 -2.19 -5.29
C VAL A 79 -16.55 -3.63 -5.00
N SER A 80 -15.55 -4.12 -5.73
CA SER A 80 -14.88 -5.38 -5.41
C SER A 80 -13.37 -5.18 -5.34
N VAL A 81 -12.73 -5.88 -4.41
CA VAL A 81 -11.29 -5.82 -4.19
C VAL A 81 -10.72 -7.23 -4.21
N ALA A 82 -9.69 -7.44 -5.03
CA ALA A 82 -9.00 -8.72 -5.18
C ALA A 82 -7.50 -8.53 -4.93
N PRO A 83 -7.02 -8.84 -3.71
CA PRO A 83 -5.60 -8.80 -3.39
C PRO A 83 -4.89 -10.08 -3.83
N GLU A 84 -3.89 -9.93 -4.68
CA GLU A 84 -2.94 -10.96 -5.12
C GLU A 84 -1.52 -10.52 -4.75
N VAL A 85 -1.19 -10.64 -3.46
CA VAL A 85 0.10 -10.24 -2.90
C VAL A 85 0.78 -11.43 -2.26
N ALA A 86 2.06 -11.63 -2.59
CA ALA A 86 2.86 -12.67 -1.97
C ALA A 86 3.09 -12.39 -0.46
N ALA A 87 3.35 -13.44 0.31
CA ALA A 87 3.72 -13.33 1.73
C ALA A 87 5.04 -12.57 1.96
N ASP A 88 5.87 -12.47 0.91
CA ASP A 88 7.09 -11.70 0.80
C ASP A 88 7.26 -11.18 -0.63
N GLY A 89 7.45 -9.87 -0.78
CA GLY A 89 7.72 -9.24 -2.07
C GLY A 89 6.53 -8.53 -2.73
N ASP A 90 6.56 -8.45 -4.06
CA ASP A 90 5.65 -7.65 -4.85
C ASP A 90 4.31 -8.36 -5.13
N GLY A 91 3.27 -7.56 -5.35
CA GLY A 91 1.93 -8.04 -5.65
C GLY A 91 1.06 -6.99 -6.31
N GLU A 92 -0.19 -7.36 -6.54
CA GLU A 92 -1.22 -6.50 -7.10
C GLU A 92 -2.48 -6.56 -6.23
N ILE A 93 -3.12 -5.41 -6.01
CA ILE A 93 -4.48 -5.33 -5.51
C ILE A 93 -5.32 -4.73 -6.64
N LEU A 94 -6.25 -5.52 -7.19
CA LEU A 94 -7.20 -5.05 -8.19
C LEU A 94 -8.46 -4.54 -7.49
N VAL A 95 -8.76 -3.26 -7.68
CA VAL A 95 -10.00 -2.63 -7.22
C VAL A 95 -10.89 -2.39 -8.43
N THR A 96 -12.10 -2.96 -8.43
CA THR A 96 -13.09 -2.76 -9.49
C THR A 96 -14.25 -1.96 -8.94
N VAL A 97 -14.54 -0.81 -9.55
CA VAL A 97 -15.64 0.08 -9.17
C VAL A 97 -16.61 0.19 -10.33
N THR A 98 -17.87 -0.16 -10.11
CA THR A 98 -18.96 0.04 -11.08
C THR A 98 -19.93 1.07 -10.54
N SER A 99 -20.21 2.10 -11.33
CA SER A 99 -21.21 3.09 -10.95
C SER A 99 -22.62 2.55 -11.20
N ALA A 100 -23.43 2.52 -10.14
CA ALA A 100 -24.88 2.30 -10.23
C ALA A 100 -25.66 3.62 -10.15
N ALA A 101 -24.96 4.76 -10.11
CA ALA A 101 -25.55 6.09 -10.08
C ALA A 101 -26.00 6.52 -11.47
N ASP A 102 -27.15 7.18 -11.54
CA ASP A 102 -27.70 7.79 -12.76
C ASP A 102 -27.00 9.11 -13.15
N GLU A 103 -26.02 9.54 -12.34
CA GLU A 103 -25.20 10.72 -12.56
C GLU A 103 -23.71 10.37 -12.69
N ARG A 104 -22.98 11.18 -13.46
CA ARG A 104 -21.53 11.05 -13.60
C ARG A 104 -20.81 11.27 -12.27
N ILE A 105 -19.86 10.40 -11.96
CA ILE A 105 -18.87 10.63 -10.90
C ILE A 105 -17.67 11.35 -11.51
N ASP A 106 -17.46 12.62 -11.14
CA ASP A 106 -16.41 13.47 -11.72
C ASP A 106 -15.00 12.95 -11.40
N GLU A 107 -14.82 12.49 -10.16
CA GLU A 107 -13.56 11.99 -9.63
C GLU A 107 -13.88 10.95 -8.54
N LEU A 108 -13.08 9.89 -8.54
CA LEU A 108 -12.99 8.87 -7.51
C LEU A 108 -11.63 8.99 -6.84
N VAL A 109 -11.57 9.00 -5.52
CA VAL A 109 -10.29 9.00 -4.80
C VAL A 109 -10.25 7.76 -3.91
N LEU A 110 -9.22 6.93 -4.12
CA LEU A 110 -8.87 5.86 -3.20
C LEU A 110 -7.93 6.38 -2.13
N ARG A 111 -8.21 6.09 -0.86
CA ARG A 111 -7.33 6.43 0.26
C ARG A 111 -6.49 5.23 0.70
N TRP A 112 -5.21 5.49 0.93
CA TRP A 112 -4.22 4.50 1.37
C TRP A 112 -3.61 4.94 2.72
N PRO A 113 -3.81 4.17 3.80
CA PRO A 113 -3.42 4.55 5.16
C PRO A 113 -1.91 4.69 5.35
N THR A 114 -1.51 5.53 6.30
CA THR A 114 -0.11 5.62 6.74
C THR A 114 0.33 4.33 7.45
N GLU A 115 -0.52 3.76 8.31
CA GLU A 115 -0.24 2.53 9.08
C GLU A 115 0.03 1.33 8.18
N LEU A 116 -0.61 1.29 7.01
CA LEU A 116 -0.39 0.22 6.04
C LEU A 116 1.02 0.27 5.47
N ASN A 117 1.63 1.46 5.34
CA ASN A 117 2.98 1.62 4.81
C ASN A 117 4.06 0.93 5.67
N ASP A 118 3.78 0.61 6.94
CA ASP A 118 4.72 -0.16 7.77
C ASP A 118 4.88 -1.61 7.26
N THR A 119 3.89 -2.14 6.53
CA THR A 119 3.87 -3.54 6.09
C THR A 119 3.73 -3.70 4.58
N LEU A 120 2.92 -2.87 3.92
CA LEU A 120 2.56 -2.95 2.51
C LEU A 120 2.56 -1.55 1.90
N PHE A 121 3.41 -1.31 0.90
CA PHE A 121 3.54 0.00 0.26
C PHE A 121 3.16 -0.06 -1.21
N LEU A 122 2.54 1.01 -1.73
CA LEU A 122 2.22 1.12 -3.15
C LEU A 122 3.52 1.14 -3.97
N ALA A 123 3.67 0.33 -5.01
CA ALA A 123 4.84 0.35 -5.86
C ALA A 123 4.73 1.46 -6.94
N PRO A 124 5.83 2.16 -7.26
CA PRO A 124 7.16 2.09 -6.65
C PRO A 124 7.32 3.06 -5.45
N PHE A 125 6.22 3.51 -4.86
CA PHE A 125 6.21 4.32 -3.65
C PHE A 125 6.53 3.50 -2.39
N SER A 126 7.80 3.16 -2.22
CA SER A 126 8.33 2.87 -0.89
C SER A 126 8.70 4.21 -0.24
N PRO A 127 8.00 4.67 0.81
CA PRO A 127 8.39 5.88 1.51
C PRO A 127 9.82 5.69 2.05
N THR A 128 10.73 6.55 1.59
CA THR A 128 12.11 6.61 2.08
C THR A 128 12.42 8.06 2.46
N ASP A 129 13.26 8.26 3.48
CA ASP A 129 13.67 9.60 3.93
C ASP A 129 14.24 10.46 2.79
N ASP A 130 14.86 9.82 1.79
CA ASP A 130 15.42 10.48 0.62
C ASP A 130 14.34 10.97 -0.36
N ARG A 131 13.24 10.22 -0.56
CA ARG A 131 12.15 10.63 -1.46
C ARG A 131 11.17 11.62 -0.83
N ILE A 132 10.94 11.53 0.49
CA ILE A 132 10.10 12.48 1.26
C ILE A 132 10.67 13.91 1.16
N ARG A 133 11.99 14.05 1.00
CA ARG A 133 12.68 15.35 0.93
C ARG A 133 12.70 15.99 -0.46
N GLU A 134 12.61 15.21 -1.55
CA GLU A 134 13.02 15.68 -2.89
C GLU A 134 11.93 15.70 -3.97
N GLY A 135 10.66 15.42 -3.67
CA GLY A 135 9.60 15.52 -4.68
C GLY A 135 9.93 14.72 -5.95
N GLY A 136 10.39 13.48 -5.75
CA GLY A 136 11.00 12.65 -6.78
C GLY A 136 10.17 12.46 -8.06
N PRO A 137 10.77 11.90 -9.13
CA PRO A 137 10.19 11.91 -10.47
C PRO A 137 8.79 11.28 -10.50
N PRO A 138 7.88 11.84 -11.32
CA PRO A 138 6.49 11.40 -11.38
C PRO A 138 6.42 9.91 -11.69
N LEU A 139 5.57 9.24 -10.94
CA LEU A 139 5.29 7.82 -11.09
C LEU A 139 4.70 7.58 -12.49
N VAL A 140 5.27 6.63 -13.22
CA VAL A 140 4.91 6.31 -14.59
C VAL A 140 3.58 5.53 -14.60
N GLN A 141 2.46 6.21 -14.34
CA GLN A 141 1.10 5.68 -14.49
C GLN A 141 0.13 6.83 -14.75
N ALA A 142 -0.95 6.56 -15.49
CA ALA A 142 -1.87 7.56 -16.03
C ALA A 142 -2.90 8.06 -14.99
N TRP A 143 -2.46 8.72 -13.91
CA TRP A 143 -3.32 9.31 -12.87
C TRP A 143 -3.07 10.81 -12.64
N THR A 144 -4.02 11.46 -11.96
CA THR A 144 -4.12 12.93 -11.84
C THR A 144 -3.72 13.54 -10.48
N LYS A 145 -3.58 12.77 -9.39
CA LYS A 145 -3.11 13.33 -8.11
C LYS A 145 -2.50 12.27 -7.19
N TRP A 146 -1.35 12.62 -6.60
CA TRP A 146 -0.71 11.92 -5.49
C TRP A 146 -0.31 12.98 -4.47
N VAL A 147 -0.91 12.92 -3.29
CA VAL A 147 -0.61 13.83 -2.20
C VAL A 147 0.05 13.03 -1.10
N ILE A 148 1.21 13.51 -0.63
CA ILE A 148 1.86 13.05 0.59
C ILE A 148 2.06 14.31 1.43
N GLY A 149 1.46 14.33 2.59
CA GLY A 149 1.57 15.39 3.59
C GLY A 149 0.55 15.11 4.69
N PRO A 150 0.32 16.06 5.62
CA PRO A 150 -1.06 16.29 5.98
C PRO A 150 -1.74 16.60 4.65
N GLY A 151 -2.60 15.72 4.17
CA GLY A 151 -3.20 15.89 2.85
C GLY A 151 -4.08 17.13 2.79
N GLU A 152 -4.94 17.22 1.77
CA GLU A 152 -5.97 18.25 1.80
C GLU A 152 -6.96 17.95 2.93
N GLN A 153 -7.38 18.97 3.70
CA GLN A 153 -8.45 18.87 4.72
C GLN A 153 -8.17 17.89 5.87
N ASP A 154 -7.16 18.19 6.69
CA ASP A 154 -6.91 17.49 7.97
C ASP A 154 -6.58 15.99 7.84
N GLU A 155 -6.22 15.51 6.64
CA GLU A 155 -5.73 14.15 6.44
C GLU A 155 -4.46 13.90 7.27
N PRO A 156 -4.33 12.74 7.95
CA PRO A 156 -3.13 12.41 8.72
C PRO A 156 -1.87 12.46 7.86
N ASP A 157 -0.78 12.98 8.44
CA ASP A 157 0.53 13.01 7.81
C ASP A 157 0.90 11.62 7.23
N GLY A 158 1.23 11.59 5.94
CA GLY A 158 1.68 10.38 5.27
C GLY A 158 0.59 9.56 4.56
N THR A 159 -0.68 9.97 4.67
CA THR A 159 -1.78 9.37 3.91
C THR A 159 -1.54 9.55 2.42
N VAL A 160 -1.77 8.50 1.62
CA VAL A 160 -1.68 8.58 0.16
C VAL A 160 -3.09 8.54 -0.43
N SER A 161 -3.43 9.57 -1.20
CA SER A 161 -4.71 9.67 -1.92
C SER A 161 -4.48 9.53 -3.43
N LEU A 162 -5.20 8.60 -4.07
CA LEU A 162 -5.08 8.28 -5.50
C LEU A 162 -6.38 8.66 -6.24
N GLY A 163 -6.31 9.69 -7.09
CA GLY A 163 -7.46 10.17 -7.86
C GLY A 163 -7.62 9.51 -9.24
N TYR A 164 -8.86 9.16 -9.60
CA TYR A 164 -9.28 8.52 -10.84
C TYR A 164 -10.57 9.16 -11.40
N GLY A 165 -10.83 9.01 -12.71
CA GLY A 165 -12.12 9.39 -13.29
C GLY A 165 -12.03 10.27 -14.55
N PRO A 166 -13.17 10.75 -15.06
CA PRO A 166 -14.52 10.55 -14.54
C PRO A 166 -15.07 9.13 -14.78
N LEU A 167 -15.99 8.66 -13.94
CA LEU A 167 -16.76 7.43 -14.12
C LEU A 167 -18.19 7.78 -14.58
N LEU A 168 -18.57 7.28 -15.76
CA LEU A 168 -19.92 7.49 -16.31
C LEU A 168 -20.93 6.53 -15.66
N ASP A 169 -22.22 6.86 -15.76
CA ASP A 169 -23.33 5.98 -15.37
C ASP A 169 -23.17 4.59 -16.02
N GLY A 170 -23.31 3.54 -15.19
CA GLY A 170 -23.19 2.14 -15.59
C GLY A 170 -21.78 1.69 -15.99
N ALA A 171 -20.78 2.58 -15.97
CA ALA A 171 -19.42 2.24 -16.35
C ALA A 171 -18.66 1.56 -15.21
N THR A 172 -17.70 0.72 -15.60
CA THR A 172 -16.77 0.03 -14.69
C THR A 172 -15.37 0.58 -14.88
N LEU A 173 -14.70 0.86 -13.77
CA LEU A 173 -13.29 1.22 -13.71
C LEU A 173 -12.52 0.11 -12.98
N GLU A 174 -11.44 -0.35 -13.60
CA GLU A 174 -10.47 -1.28 -13.01
C GLU A 174 -9.21 -0.49 -12.60
N ILE A 175 -8.89 -0.53 -11.32
CA ILE A 175 -7.75 0.16 -10.72
C ILE A 175 -6.76 -0.90 -10.23
N ARG A 176 -5.55 -0.88 -10.82
CA ARG A 176 -4.49 -1.83 -10.50
C ARG A 176 -3.48 -1.17 -9.57
N LEU A 177 -3.50 -1.56 -8.30
CA LEU A 177 -2.56 -1.08 -7.29
C LEU A 177 -1.42 -2.09 -7.19
N PHE A 178 -0.26 -1.76 -7.75
CA PHE A 178 0.93 -2.56 -7.50
C PHE A 178 1.44 -2.24 -6.09
N VAL A 179 1.85 -3.25 -5.36
CA VAL A 179 2.29 -3.11 -3.97
C VAL A 179 3.53 -3.95 -3.73
N THR A 180 4.28 -3.62 -2.69
CA THR A 180 5.40 -4.42 -2.20
C THR A 180 5.27 -4.59 -0.70
N ARG A 181 5.50 -5.82 -0.23
CA ARG A 181 5.43 -6.20 1.17
C ARG A 181 6.80 -6.14 1.83
N ASN A 182 6.90 -5.41 2.94
CA ASN A 182 8.14 -5.23 3.70
C ASN A 182 8.18 -6.05 5.01
N ALA A 183 7.02 -6.43 5.54
CA ALA A 183 6.93 -7.32 6.70
C ALA A 183 6.08 -8.57 6.37
N PRO A 184 6.52 -9.77 6.77
CA PRO A 184 5.80 -11.00 6.49
C PRO A 184 4.55 -11.14 7.37
N GLY A 185 3.55 -11.83 6.84
CA GLY A 185 2.32 -12.18 7.56
C GLY A 185 1.06 -11.51 7.01
N PRO A 186 -0.11 -12.01 7.40
CA PRO A 186 -1.37 -11.44 6.94
C PRO A 186 -1.53 -10.03 7.47
N VAL A 187 -2.09 -9.15 6.65
CA VAL A 187 -2.52 -7.81 7.07
C VAL A 187 -3.92 -7.57 6.55
N ALA A 188 -4.69 -6.74 7.25
CA ALA A 188 -5.99 -6.33 6.75
C ALA A 188 -6.22 -4.87 7.05
N PHE A 189 -6.76 -4.12 6.10
CA PHE A 189 -7.01 -2.68 6.22
C PHE A 189 -8.33 -2.33 5.55
N ASP A 190 -8.90 -1.18 5.89
CA ASP A 190 -10.11 -0.70 5.24
C ASP A 190 -9.72 0.19 4.04
N LEU A 191 -10.38 0.05 2.89
CA LEU A 191 -10.13 0.83 1.69
C LEU A 191 -11.41 1.59 1.32
N GLN A 192 -11.30 2.91 1.21
CA GLN A 192 -12.42 3.80 0.99
C GLN A 192 -12.45 4.31 -0.46
N VAL A 193 -13.66 4.40 -1.01
CA VAL A 193 -13.93 5.03 -2.32
C VAL A 193 -14.63 6.36 -2.10
N LEU A 194 -13.91 7.45 -2.37
CA LEU A 194 -14.44 8.81 -2.22
C LEU A 194 -14.79 9.43 -3.57
N SER A 195 -15.69 10.41 -3.56
CA SER A 195 -15.80 11.39 -4.64
C SER A 195 -15.67 12.79 -4.09
N LYS A 196 -14.73 13.56 -4.65
CA LYS A 196 -14.29 14.84 -4.07
C LYS A 196 -13.78 14.60 -2.64
N ASN A 197 -14.59 14.81 -1.61
CA ASN A 197 -14.23 14.56 -0.20
C ASN A 197 -15.26 13.71 0.56
N ASN A 198 -16.25 13.19 -0.14
CA ASN A 198 -17.35 12.43 0.47
C ASN A 198 -17.16 10.95 0.17
N VAL A 199 -17.43 10.09 1.15
CA VAL A 199 -17.44 8.64 0.91
C VAL A 199 -18.68 8.27 0.10
N LEU A 200 -18.51 7.54 -1.00
CA LEU A 200 -19.65 7.05 -1.80
C LEU A 200 -20.45 6.01 -1.01
N THR A 201 -21.64 5.67 -1.47
CA THR A 201 -22.47 4.62 -0.84
C THR A 201 -22.45 3.31 -1.64
N LEU A 202 -22.51 2.18 -0.95
CA LEU A 202 -22.77 0.87 -1.53
C LEU A 202 -24.27 0.68 -1.84
N ASP A 203 -24.61 -0.41 -2.53
CA ASP A 203 -26.00 -0.75 -2.91
C ASP A 203 -26.95 -0.90 -1.70
N ASP A 204 -26.42 -1.15 -0.50
CA ASP A 204 -27.17 -1.25 0.75
C ASP A 204 -27.28 0.09 1.51
N GLY A 205 -26.64 1.15 1.00
CA GLY A 205 -26.65 2.49 1.59
C GLY A 205 -25.54 2.73 2.63
N GLU A 206 -24.72 1.74 2.94
CA GLU A 206 -23.55 1.92 3.81
C GLU A 206 -22.42 2.66 3.06
N PRO A 207 -21.47 3.26 3.79
CA PRO A 207 -20.27 3.84 3.17
C PRO A 207 -19.52 2.81 2.31
N ALA A 208 -19.00 3.25 1.17
CA ALA A 208 -18.13 2.48 0.28
C ALA A 208 -16.73 2.33 0.87
N GLU A 209 -16.67 1.60 1.97
CA GLU A 209 -15.49 1.20 2.71
C GLU A 209 -15.42 -0.32 2.76
N ILE A 210 -14.33 -0.88 2.24
CA ILE A 210 -14.17 -2.33 2.08
C ILE A 210 -12.97 -2.79 2.92
N ARG A 211 -13.19 -3.75 3.81
CA ARG A 211 -12.12 -4.48 4.48
C ARG A 211 -11.36 -5.32 3.45
N VAL A 212 -10.08 -5.04 3.26
CA VAL A 212 -9.17 -5.77 2.39
C VAL A 212 -8.29 -6.67 3.25
N GLU A 213 -8.37 -7.98 3.04
CA GLU A 213 -7.47 -8.95 3.67
C GLU A 213 -6.36 -9.34 2.69
N VAL A 214 -5.11 -9.14 3.08
CA VAL A 214 -3.92 -9.47 2.29
C VAL A 214 -3.17 -10.60 3.00
N PRO A 215 -3.06 -11.79 2.39
CA PRO A 215 -2.51 -12.99 3.03
C PRO A 215 -1.01 -12.91 3.33
#